data_AF-A0A1W9QVJ2-F1
#
_entry.id   AF-A0A1W9QVJ2-F1
#
_cell.length_a   1.000
_cell.length_b   1.000
_cell.length_c   1.000
_cell.angle_alpha   90.00
_cell.angle_beta   90.00
_cell.angle_gamma   90.00
#
_symmetry.space_group_name_H-M   'P 1'
#
loop_
_entity.id
_entity.type
_entity.pdbx_description
1 polymer ?
#
loop_
_entity_poly.entity_id
_entity_poly.type
_entity_poly.pdbx_seq_one_letter_code
_entity_poly.pdbx_strand_id
1 'polypeptide(L)'
;SAAVAKAKALGIKIYTIGIGKKSDYDAALLETIAKESGAKSYSASSATELSKVYEDIDALEPSPIRSENYLNQKLLILFPLGIVFVLLLLWVLYPKREILMGGKV
;
A
#
# COMPACT_ATOMS: atom_id res chain seq x y z
N SER A 1 12.15 2.81 24.24
CA SER A 1 12.07 4.09 23.48
C SER A 1 10.62 4.36 23.08
N ALA A 2 10.21 5.63 22.90
CA ALA A 2 8.80 5.99 22.65
C ALA A 2 8.20 5.32 21.40
N ALA A 3 9.02 5.12 20.35
CA ALA A 3 8.62 4.43 19.12
C ALA A 3 8.29 2.94 19.36
N VAL A 4 9.13 2.23 20.12
CA VAL A 4 8.91 0.79 20.41
C VAL A 4 7.71 0.59 21.31
N ALA A 5 7.49 1.47 22.29
CA ALA A 5 6.31 1.45 23.13
C ALA A 5 5.01 1.62 22.32
N LYS A 6 5.02 2.51 21.31
CA LYS A 6 3.89 2.72 20.42
C LYS A 6 3.65 1.52 19.50
N ALA A 7 4.70 0.93 18.94
CA ALA A 7 4.61 -0.29 18.14
C ALA A 7 4.02 -1.46 18.95
N LYS A 8 4.49 -1.63 20.19
CA LYS A 8 3.95 -2.62 21.14
C LYS A 8 2.47 -2.40 21.42
N ALA A 9 2.05 -1.17 21.66
CA ALA A 9 0.64 -0.82 21.91
C ALA A 9 -0.27 -1.11 20.70
N LEU A 10 0.29 -1.04 19.48
CA LEU A 10 -0.42 -1.35 18.23
C LEU A 10 -0.30 -2.83 17.82
N GLY A 11 0.36 -3.67 18.63
CA GLY A 11 0.57 -5.08 18.31
C GLY A 11 1.52 -5.32 17.14
N ILE A 12 2.37 -4.34 16.80
CA ILE A 12 3.34 -4.43 15.71
C ILE A 12 4.62 -5.09 16.23
N LYS A 13 4.96 -6.25 15.65
CA LYS A 13 6.21 -6.98 15.91
C LYS A 13 7.37 -6.32 15.13
N ILE A 14 8.49 -6.04 15.81
CA ILE A 14 9.69 -5.44 15.22
C ILE A 14 10.82 -6.46 15.23
N TYR A 15 11.09 -7.07 14.09
CA TYR A 15 12.27 -7.92 13.91
C TYR A 15 13.49 -7.06 13.62
N THR A 16 14.60 -7.33 14.29
CA THR A 16 15.87 -6.61 14.11
C THR A 16 16.90 -7.52 13.48
N ILE A 17 17.67 -7.00 12.52
CA ILE A 17 18.74 -7.75 11.86
C ILE A 17 20.04 -6.95 11.97
N GLY A 18 21.00 -7.47 12.75
CA GLY A 18 22.35 -6.93 12.82
C GLY A 18 23.19 -7.42 11.64
N ILE A 19 23.69 -6.51 10.81
CA ILE A 19 24.48 -6.85 9.62
C ILE A 19 25.97 -6.67 9.93
N GLY A 20 26.78 -7.68 9.61
CA GLY A 20 28.23 -7.67 9.84
C GLY A 20 28.65 -8.40 11.11
N LYS A 21 29.81 -8.07 11.68
CA LYS A 21 30.31 -8.73 12.89
C LYS A 21 29.55 -8.19 14.11
N LYS A 22 29.43 -9.00 15.17
CA LYS A 22 28.79 -8.58 16.44
C LYS A 22 29.41 -7.34 17.08
N SER A 23 30.63 -6.96 16.71
CA SER A 23 31.29 -5.72 17.14
C SER A 23 30.77 -4.47 16.42
N ASP A 24 30.15 -4.64 15.26
CA ASP A 24 29.83 -3.54 14.33
C ASP A 24 28.44 -2.94 14.62
N TYR A 25 27.66 -3.60 15.47
CA TYR A 25 26.33 -3.16 15.89
C TYR A 25 26.10 -3.50 17.37
N ASP A 26 25.23 -2.72 18.02
CA ASP A 26 24.82 -2.98 19.39
C ASP A 26 23.79 -4.12 19.42
N ALA A 27 24.28 -5.35 19.55
CA ALA A 27 23.45 -6.55 19.61
C ALA A 27 22.46 -6.51 20.78
N ALA A 28 22.86 -5.93 21.92
CA ALA A 28 22.02 -5.86 23.12
C ALA A 28 20.85 -4.89 22.94
N LEU A 29 21.08 -3.75 22.27
CA LEU A 29 20.02 -2.82 21.92
C LEU A 29 19.02 -3.45 20.94
N LEU A 30 19.51 -4.12 19.89
CA LEU A 30 18.64 -4.78 18.91
C LEU A 30 17.79 -5.88 19.56
N GLU A 31 18.41 -6.70 20.41
CA GLU A 31 17.68 -7.71 21.19
C GLU A 31 16.61 -7.09 22.10
N THR A 32 16.91 -5.96 22.73
CA THR A 32 15.96 -5.24 23.58
C THR A 32 14.76 -4.74 22.76
N ILE A 33 15.00 -4.13 21.60
CA ILE A 33 13.94 -3.64 20.70
C ILE A 33 13.04 -4.78 20.24
N ALA A 34 13.64 -5.87 19.75
CA ALA A 34 12.88 -7.03 19.29
C ALA A 34 12.03 -7.62 20.42
N LYS A 35 12.63 -7.81 21.60
CA LYS A 35 11.95 -8.36 22.78
C LYS A 35 10.82 -7.47 23.29
N GLU A 36 11.02 -6.14 23.33
CA GLU A 36 9.97 -5.19 23.72
C GLU A 36 8.77 -5.25 22.79
N SER A 37 8.99 -5.50 21.49
CA SER A 37 7.94 -5.66 20.48
C SER A 37 7.33 -7.07 20.39
N GLY A 38 7.87 -8.05 21.13
CA GLY A 38 7.43 -9.45 21.09
C GLY A 38 7.97 -10.26 19.90
N ALA A 39 9.04 -9.80 19.28
CA ALA A 39 9.72 -10.42 18.14
C ALA A 39 11.13 -10.94 18.52
N LYS A 40 11.87 -11.45 17.53
CA LYS A 40 13.25 -11.95 17.69
C LYS A 40 14.27 -11.07 16.99
N SER A 41 15.49 -11.06 17.51
CA SER A 41 16.65 -10.44 16.88
C SER A 41 17.46 -11.48 16.12
N TYR A 42 17.94 -11.11 14.95
CA TYR A 42 18.75 -11.93 14.05
C TYR A 42 20.08 -11.24 13.76
N SER A 43 21.06 -12.03 13.32
CA SER A 43 22.34 -11.52 12.82
C SER A 43 22.65 -12.14 11.48
N ALA A 44 23.09 -11.33 10.52
CA ALA A 44 23.47 -11.79 9.19
C ALA A 44 24.82 -11.18 8.79
N SER A 45 25.78 -12.03 8.46
CA SER A 45 27.13 -11.63 8.05
C SER A 45 27.32 -11.67 6.53
N SER A 46 26.36 -12.21 5.80
CA SER A 46 26.40 -12.37 4.34
C SER A 46 25.01 -12.22 3.71
N ALA A 47 24.96 -11.98 2.40
CA ALA A 47 23.70 -11.93 1.65
C ALA A 47 22.91 -13.24 1.74
N THR A 48 23.59 -14.39 1.75
CA THR A 48 22.96 -15.70 1.90
C THR A 48 22.32 -15.88 3.27
N GLU A 49 23.00 -15.46 4.35
CA GLU A 49 22.42 -15.47 5.70
C GLU A 49 21.23 -14.51 5.80
N LEU A 50 21.33 -13.33 5.21
CA LEU A 50 20.25 -12.36 5.20
C LEU A 50 19.00 -12.92 4.49
N SER A 51 19.18 -13.62 3.37
CA SER A 51 18.08 -14.30 2.67
C SER A 51 17.39 -15.33 3.56
N LYS A 52 18.16 -16.16 4.28
CA LYS A 52 17.61 -17.13 5.22
C LYS A 52 16.84 -16.48 6.36
N VAL A 53 17.34 -15.36 6.90
CA VAL A 53 16.62 -14.60 7.93
C VAL A 53 15.28 -14.10 7.42
N TYR A 54 15.21 -13.59 6.18
CA TYR A 54 13.94 -13.20 5.58
C TYR A 54 12.98 -14.39 5.39
N GLU A 55 13.48 -15.54 4.93
CA GLU A 55 12.69 -16.78 4.82
C GLU A 55 12.15 -17.24 6.18
N ASP A 56 12.97 -17.21 7.23
CA ASP A 56 12.56 -17.57 8.58
C ASP A 56 11.46 -16.63 9.11
N ILE A 57 11.59 -15.32 8.85
CA ILE A 57 10.58 -14.33 9.25
C ILE A 57 9.27 -14.56 8.47
N ASP A 58 9.35 -14.82 7.16
CA ASP A 58 8.18 -15.11 6.32
C ASP A 58 7.47 -16.40 6.76
N ALA A 59 8.22 -17.43 7.16
CA ALA A 59 7.65 -18.66 7.70
C ALA A 59 6.96 -18.47 9.06
N LEU A 60 7.45 -17.55 9.89
CA LEU A 60 6.87 -17.24 11.20
C LEU A 60 5.67 -16.29 11.12
N GLU A 61 5.68 -15.36 10.17
CA GLU A 61 4.62 -14.39 9.92
C GLU A 61 4.13 -14.49 8.47
N PRO A 62 3.60 -15.65 8.05
CA PRO A 62 3.14 -15.82 6.68
C PRO A 62 2.06 -14.78 6.43
N SER A 63 2.32 -13.89 5.46
CA SER A 63 1.36 -12.84 5.17
C SER A 63 0.02 -13.51 4.79
N PRO A 64 -1.10 -13.21 5.48
CA PRO A 64 -2.39 -13.59 4.97
C PRO A 64 -2.56 -12.76 3.70
N ILE A 65 -2.35 -13.39 2.54
CA ILE A 65 -2.33 -12.76 1.21
C ILE A 65 -3.36 -11.62 1.17
N ARG A 66 -2.85 -10.39 1.25
CA ARG A 66 -3.51 -9.17 0.78
C ARG A 66 -2.62 -8.56 -0.28
N SER A 67 -2.36 -9.34 -1.33
CA SER A 67 -2.14 -8.78 -2.67
C SER A 67 -3.47 -8.30 -3.25
N GLU A 68 -4.26 -7.58 -2.44
CA GLU A 68 -5.12 -6.57 -3.02
C GLU A 68 -4.17 -5.42 -3.25
N ASN A 69 -3.64 -5.34 -4.46
CA ASN A 69 -3.13 -4.09 -5.00
C ASN A 69 -4.26 -3.06 -4.88
N TYR A 70 -4.44 -2.47 -3.70
CA TYR A 70 -5.19 -1.24 -3.49
C TYR A 70 -4.34 -0.09 -4.04
N LEU A 71 -3.93 -0.20 -5.31
CA LEU A 71 -3.98 0.97 -6.18
C LEU A 71 -5.46 1.34 -6.20
N ASN A 72 -5.85 2.17 -5.25
CA ASN A 72 -7.16 2.76 -5.08
C ASN A 72 -7.39 3.74 -6.25
N GLN A 73 -7.21 3.27 -7.48
CA GLN A 73 -7.48 3.98 -8.71
C GLN A 73 -9.00 3.98 -8.84
N LYS A 74 -9.64 4.89 -8.11
CA LYS A 74 -11.04 5.20 -8.35
C LYS A 74 -11.14 5.65 -9.80
N LEU A 75 -11.89 4.91 -10.61
CA LEU A 75 -12.10 5.18 -12.01
C LEU A 75 -13.05 6.39 -12.13
N LEU A 76 -12.52 7.60 -11.88
CA LEU A 76 -13.27 8.86 -11.94
C LEU A 76 -13.72 9.20 -13.37
N ILE A 77 -13.36 8.40 -14.37
CA ILE A 77 -13.74 8.56 -15.79
C ILE A 77 -15.25 8.48 -16.03
N LEU A 78 -16.00 7.83 -15.13
CA LEU A 78 -17.45 7.75 -15.22
C LEU A 78 -18.12 9.14 -15.10
N PHE A 79 -17.54 10.06 -14.33
CA PHE A 79 -18.07 11.41 -14.15
C PHE A 79 -18.00 12.28 -15.43
N PRO A 80 -16.83 12.49 -16.06
CA PRO A 80 -16.76 13.27 -17.30
C PRO A 80 -17.51 12.58 -18.44
N LEU A 81 -17.51 11.24 -18.49
CA LEU A 81 -18.25 10.49 -19.52
C LEU A 81 -19.77 10.69 -19.38
N GLY A 82 -20.29 10.68 -18.16
CA GLY A 82 -21.70 10.96 -17.89
C GLY A 82 -22.11 12.38 -18.28
N ILE A 83 -21.26 13.38 -18.01
CA ILE A 83 -21.51 14.77 -18.41
C ILE A 83 -21.60 14.88 -19.94
N VAL A 84 -20.62 14.33 -20.66
CA VAL A 84 -20.60 14.37 -22.13
C VAL A 84 -21.81 13.63 -22.72
N PHE A 85 -22.18 12.49 -22.15
CA PHE A 85 -23.33 11.71 -22.59
C PHE A 85 -24.64 12.52 -22.43
N VAL A 86 -24.85 13.16 -21.28
CA VAL A 86 -26.04 14.01 -21.04
C VAL A 86 -26.06 15.23 -21.97
N LEU A 87 -24.91 15.89 -22.18
CA LEU A 87 -24.82 17.02 -23.11
C LEU A 87 -25.18 16.62 -24.54
N LEU A 88 -24.71 15.45 -25.01
CA LEU A 88 -25.08 14.91 -26.31
C LEU A 88 -26.56 14.59 -26.40
N LEU A 89 -27.11 13.97 -25.36
CA LEU A 89 -28.52 13.61 -25.29
C LEU A 89 -29.40 14.86 -25.35
N LEU A 90 -29.04 15.92 -24.62
CA LEU A 90 -29.69 17.23 -24.72
C LEU A 90 -29.54 17.82 -26.12
N TRP A 91 -28.35 17.84 -26.71
CA TRP A 91 -28.18 18.41 -28.05
C TRP A 91 -29.03 17.71 -29.12
N VAL A 92 -29.13 16.39 -29.06
CA VAL A 92 -29.97 15.60 -29.98
C VAL A 92 -31.47 15.80 -29.69
N LEU A 93 -31.87 15.87 -28.42
CA LEU A 93 -33.25 16.12 -27.98
C LEU A 93 -33.67 17.58 -27.97
N TYR A 94 -32.77 18.50 -28.28
CA TYR A 94 -33.09 19.86 -28.73
C TYR A 94 -33.09 19.84 -30.26
N PRO A 95 -34.03 19.13 -30.94
CA PRO A 95 -34.20 19.37 -32.35
C PRO A 95 -34.55 20.84 -32.48
N LYS A 96 -33.78 21.53 -33.33
CA LYS A 96 -34.17 22.79 -33.95
C LYS A 96 -35.63 22.66 -34.37
N ARG A 97 -36.55 23.22 -33.59
CA ARG A 97 -37.96 23.41 -33.97
C ARG A 97 -38.11 24.50 -35.04
N GLU A 98 -37.07 24.70 -35.86
CA GLU A 98 -36.91 25.83 -36.76
C GLU A 98 -36.45 25.41 -38.17
N ILE A 99 -36.36 24.11 -38.51
CA ILE A 99 -36.09 23.64 -39.90
C ILE A 99 -37.34 22.94 -40.50
N LEU A 100 -38.55 23.29 -40.05
CA LEU A 100 -39.79 22.85 -40.72
C LEU A 100 -40.79 23.98 -41.03
N MET A 101 -40.44 25.25 -40.77
CA MET A 101 -41.23 26.41 -41.23
C MET A 101 -40.28 27.56 -41.61
N GLY A 102 -39.75 27.51 -42.82
CA GLY A 102 -38.86 28.55 -43.37
C GLY A 102 -38.72 28.50 -44.88
N GLY A 103 -39.77 28.08 -45.60
CA GLY A 103 -39.87 28.16 -47.05
C GLY A 103 -41.31 28.52 -47.46
N LYS A 104 -41.42 29.54 -48.33
CA LYS A 104 -42.57 30.41 -48.67
C LYS A 104 -42.72 31.57 -47.67
N VAL A 105 -42.53 32.84 -48.06
CA VAL A 105 -42.76 33.53 -49.35
C VAL A 105 -41.59 34.46 -49.66
#